data_AF-A0AAD3TZG7-F1
#
_entry.id   AF-A0AAD3TZG7-F1
#
_cell.length_a   1.000
_cell.length_b   1.000
_cell.length_c   1.000
_cell.angle_alpha   90.00
_cell.angle_beta   90.00
_cell.angle_gamma   90.00
#
_symmetry.space_group_name_H-M   'P 1'
#
loop_
_entity.id
_entity.type
_entity.pdbx_description
1 polymer ?
#
loop_
_entity_poly.entity_id
_entity_poly.type
_entity_poly.pdbx_seq_one_letter_code
_entity_poly.pdbx_strand_id
1 'polypeptide(L)'
;MSDSDSVADPLELTSLDTDSLLAALAAVKKAVPDLLLDVKPVLAQLSSPSDETDEKGATAAREAVERYMATVDKIQFVLRQSVFFLRETRAAPSVLRPPPAEALPRPLAATLRDRGDGDGEAQLGLYALRVEVATLRDMLAAVKAPRKADEEASGDGQAGGEEQTA
;
A
#
# COMPACT_ATOMS: atom_id res chain seq x y z
N MET A 1 3.30 -53.40 10.05
CA MET A 1 2.82 -52.46 11.08
C MET A 1 3.78 -51.30 11.04
N SER A 2 3.40 -50.26 10.30
CA SER A 2 4.22 -49.07 10.12
C SER A 2 3.46 -47.95 10.79
N ASP A 3 3.98 -47.51 11.94
CA ASP A 3 3.53 -46.33 12.65
C ASP A 3 3.72 -45.13 11.73
N SER A 4 2.67 -44.76 10.99
CA SER A 4 2.54 -43.43 10.42
C SER A 4 2.13 -42.52 11.57
N ASP A 5 3.10 -42.03 12.33
CA ASP A 5 2.94 -40.83 13.14
C ASP A 5 2.27 -39.79 12.24
N SER A 6 1.03 -39.48 12.56
CA SER A 6 0.18 -38.50 11.90
C SER A 6 0.73 -37.10 12.19
N VAL A 7 1.92 -36.80 11.68
CA VAL A 7 2.39 -35.43 11.53
C VAL A 7 1.41 -34.82 10.54
N ALA A 8 0.39 -34.15 11.09
CA ALA A 8 -0.72 -33.58 10.35
C ALA A 8 -0.18 -32.89 9.10
N ASP A 9 -0.64 -33.33 7.93
CA ASP A 9 -0.18 -32.78 6.66
C ASP A 9 -0.45 -31.27 6.71
N PRO A 10 0.58 -30.41 6.61
CA PRO A 10 0.41 -28.97 6.78
C PRO A 10 -0.48 -28.36 5.69
N LEU A 11 -0.81 -29.10 4.62
CA LEU A 11 -1.76 -28.71 3.58
C LEU A 11 -3.19 -29.22 3.82
N GLU A 12 -3.43 -30.02 4.87
CA GLU A 12 -4.74 -30.53 5.23
C GLU A 12 -5.53 -29.48 6.02
N LEU A 13 -6.63 -29.01 5.44
CA LEU A 13 -7.52 -28.05 6.07
C LEU A 13 -8.46 -28.76 7.06
N THR A 14 -8.23 -28.55 8.35
CA THR A 14 -9.09 -29.09 9.43
C THR A 14 -10.30 -28.21 9.73
N SER A 15 -10.24 -26.91 9.48
CA SER A 15 -11.36 -25.97 9.65
C SER A 15 -11.30 -24.79 8.68
N LEU A 16 -12.46 -24.15 8.44
CA LEU A 16 -12.60 -22.99 7.56
C LEU A 16 -12.58 -21.66 8.36
N ASP A 17 -11.66 -21.54 9.31
CA ASP A 17 -11.44 -20.33 10.10
C ASP A 17 -10.30 -19.49 9.51
N THR A 18 -10.23 -18.20 9.84
CA THR A 18 -9.18 -17.29 9.33
C THR A 18 -7.77 -17.82 9.61
N ASP A 19 -7.56 -18.32 10.83
CA ASP A 19 -6.24 -18.72 11.30
C ASP A 19 -5.79 -20.03 10.63
N SER A 20 -6.71 -20.98 10.46
CA SER A 20 -6.49 -22.24 9.73
C SER A 20 -6.20 -21.98 8.25
N LEU A 21 -6.92 -21.06 7.61
CA LEU A 21 -6.66 -20.66 6.22
C LEU A 21 -5.32 -19.94 6.06
N LEU A 22 -4.95 -19.05 6.98
CA LEU A 22 -3.65 -18.37 6.96
C LEU A 22 -2.49 -19.35 7.17
N ALA A 23 -2.64 -20.30 8.11
CA ALA A 23 -1.66 -21.36 8.33
C ALA A 23 -1.50 -22.25 7.08
N ALA A 24 -2.62 -22.67 6.47
CA ALA A 24 -2.60 -23.45 5.24
C ALA A 24 -1.98 -22.68 4.06
N LEU A 25 -2.27 -21.38 3.90
CA LEU A 25 -1.63 -20.54 2.88
C LEU A 25 -0.12 -20.38 3.11
N ALA A 26 0.32 -20.29 4.37
CA ALA A 26 1.74 -20.28 4.71
C ALA A 26 2.41 -21.63 4.38
N ALA A 27 1.71 -22.75 4.57
CA ALA A 27 2.16 -24.07 4.17
C ALA A 27 2.22 -24.22 2.63
N VAL A 28 1.22 -23.72 1.89
CA VAL A 28 1.23 -23.65 0.42
C VAL A 28 2.47 -22.92 -0.08
N LYS A 29 2.82 -21.78 0.51
CA LYS A 29 4.03 -21.02 0.14
C LYS A 29 5.31 -21.85 0.31
N LYS A 30 5.37 -22.73 1.33
CA LYS A 30 6.51 -23.62 1.57
C LYS A 30 6.52 -24.83 0.64
N ALA A 31 5.35 -25.34 0.25
CA ALA A 31 5.20 -26.50 -0.64
C ALA A 31 5.46 -26.18 -2.12
N VAL A 32 5.34 -24.92 -2.56
CA VAL A 32 5.61 -24.53 -3.96
C VAL A 32 7.06 -24.81 -4.40
N PRO A 33 8.11 -24.51 -3.60
CA PRO A 33 9.46 -24.97 -3.87
C PRO A 33 9.58 -26.50 -3.98
N ASP A 34 8.88 -27.25 -3.13
CA ASP A 34 8.92 -28.71 -3.12
C ASP A 34 8.32 -29.31 -4.39
N LEU A 35 7.26 -28.71 -4.94
CA LEU A 35 6.73 -29.06 -6.27
C LEU A 35 7.80 -28.99 -7.37
N LEU A 36 8.68 -27.98 -7.33
CA LEU A 36 9.74 -27.85 -8.31
C LEU A 36 10.81 -28.94 -8.16
N LEU A 37 11.01 -29.45 -6.93
CA LEU A 37 11.91 -30.57 -6.68
C LEU A 37 11.35 -31.89 -7.22
N ASP A 38 10.03 -32.10 -7.14
CA ASP A 38 9.38 -33.29 -7.70
C ASP A 38 9.45 -33.35 -9.24
N VAL A 39 9.60 -32.22 -9.92
CA VAL A 39 9.78 -32.17 -11.38
C VAL A 39 11.19 -32.61 -11.80
N LYS A 40 12.19 -32.54 -10.91
CA LYS A 40 13.59 -32.89 -11.21
C LYS A 40 13.78 -34.34 -11.71
N PRO A 41 13.27 -35.40 -11.05
CA PRO A 41 13.39 -36.77 -11.55
C PRO A 41 12.65 -36.99 -12.87
N VAL A 42 11.55 -36.28 -13.10
CA VAL A 42 10.80 -36.33 -14.37
C VAL A 42 11.64 -35.77 -15.52
N LEU A 43 12.27 -34.61 -15.29
CA LEU A 43 13.16 -34.00 -16.28
C LEU A 43 14.40 -34.84 -16.52
N ALA A 44 14.98 -35.46 -15.48
CA ALA A 44 16.10 -36.37 -15.61
C ALA A 44 15.75 -37.54 -16.55
N GLN A 45 14.61 -38.19 -16.33
CA GLN A 45 14.13 -39.30 -17.16
C GLN A 45 13.85 -38.89 -18.62
N LEU A 46 13.30 -37.70 -18.85
CA LEU A 46 13.03 -37.19 -20.19
C LEU A 46 14.31 -36.75 -20.93
N SER A 47 15.32 -36.29 -20.19
CA SER A 47 16.60 -35.81 -20.75
C SER A 47 17.58 -36.95 -21.08
N SER A 48 17.52 -38.06 -20.36
CA SER A 48 18.28 -39.28 -20.64
C SER A 48 17.35 -40.49 -20.70
N PRO A 49 16.62 -40.70 -21.81
CA PRO A 49 15.89 -41.92 -22.02
C PRO A 49 16.93 -43.06 -22.22
N SER A 50 17.37 -43.66 -21.12
CA SER A 50 18.27 -44.83 -21.16
C SER A 50 17.47 -46.04 -21.61
N ASP A 51 17.99 -46.76 -22.62
CA ASP A 51 17.39 -47.98 -23.16
C ASP A 51 17.21 -49.04 -22.05
N GLU A 52 15.95 -49.46 -21.88
CA GLU A 52 15.41 -50.68 -21.23
C GLU A 52 15.88 -51.09 -19.81
N THR A 53 16.86 -50.42 -19.20
CA THR A 53 17.49 -50.85 -17.93
C THR A 53 17.23 -49.93 -16.75
N ASP A 54 16.63 -48.75 -16.97
CA ASP A 54 16.39 -47.77 -15.91
C ASP A 54 14.94 -47.83 -15.38
N GLU A 55 14.46 -49.03 -15.06
CA GLU A 55 13.15 -49.23 -14.43
C GLU A 55 13.02 -48.46 -13.11
N LYS A 56 14.14 -48.26 -12.40
CA LYS A 56 14.22 -47.48 -11.16
C LYS A 56 14.04 -45.98 -11.42
N GLY A 57 14.68 -45.43 -12.45
CA GLY A 57 14.43 -44.04 -12.89
C GLY A 57 12.99 -43.83 -13.35
N ALA A 58 12.43 -44.78 -14.11
CA ALA A 58 11.06 -44.72 -14.59
C ALA A 58 10.02 -44.80 -13.46
N THR A 59 10.24 -45.66 -12.46
CA THR A 59 9.36 -45.75 -11.27
C THR A 59 9.47 -44.53 -10.38
N ALA A 60 10.67 -44.01 -10.14
CA ALA A 60 10.88 -42.77 -9.38
C ALA A 60 10.26 -41.55 -10.08
N ALA A 61 10.32 -41.47 -11.41
CA ALA A 61 9.66 -40.42 -12.17
C ALA A 61 8.13 -40.52 -12.08
N ARG A 62 7.55 -41.73 -12.14
CA ARG A 62 6.10 -41.93 -11.95
C ARG A 62 5.65 -41.53 -10.54
N GLU A 63 6.35 -41.98 -9.52
CA GLU A 63 6.06 -41.63 -8.12
C GLU A 63 6.19 -40.12 -7.89
N ALA A 64 7.17 -39.47 -8.50
CA ALA A 64 7.31 -38.02 -8.43
C ALA A 64 6.17 -37.26 -9.14
N VAL A 65 5.66 -37.76 -10.27
CA VAL A 65 4.47 -37.21 -10.91
C VAL A 65 3.23 -37.37 -10.02
N GLU A 66 3.05 -38.54 -9.41
CA GLU A 66 1.93 -38.77 -8.49
C GLU A 66 1.99 -37.83 -7.28
N ARG A 67 3.16 -37.67 -6.66
CA ARG A 67 3.37 -36.73 -5.55
C ARG A 67 3.16 -35.28 -5.97
N TYR A 68 3.65 -34.90 -7.15
CA TYR A 68 3.42 -33.57 -7.73
C TYR A 68 1.93 -33.29 -7.91
N MET A 69 1.19 -34.20 -8.56
CA MET A 69 -0.25 -34.02 -8.79
C MET A 69 -1.04 -33.96 -7.48
N ALA A 70 -0.76 -34.85 -6.53
CA ALA A 70 -1.42 -34.84 -5.23
C ALA A 70 -1.18 -33.52 -4.47
N THR A 71 0.04 -32.97 -4.53
CA THR A 71 0.39 -31.71 -3.88
C THR A 71 -0.28 -30.52 -4.59
N VAL A 72 -0.32 -30.52 -5.92
CA VAL A 72 -1.07 -29.53 -6.71
C VAL A 72 -2.55 -29.53 -6.35
N ASP A 73 -3.18 -30.71 -6.27
CA ASP A 73 -4.60 -30.81 -5.93
C ASP A 73 -4.90 -30.26 -4.54
N LYS A 74 -4.04 -30.55 -3.55
CA LYS A 74 -4.14 -29.98 -2.20
C LYS A 74 -3.99 -28.46 -2.21
N ILE A 75 -2.99 -27.92 -2.92
CA ILE A 75 -2.79 -26.47 -3.04
C ILE A 75 -4.00 -25.81 -3.72
N GLN A 76 -4.51 -26.40 -4.81
CA GLN A 76 -5.70 -25.90 -5.49
C GLN A 76 -6.91 -25.93 -4.57
N PHE A 77 -7.08 -26.99 -3.78
CA PHE A 77 -8.15 -27.08 -2.79
C PHE A 77 -8.05 -25.93 -1.77
N VAL A 78 -6.87 -25.72 -1.16
CA VAL A 78 -6.65 -24.63 -0.20
C VAL A 78 -6.94 -23.26 -0.81
N LEU A 79 -6.48 -23.01 -2.04
CA LEU A 79 -6.71 -21.74 -2.73
C LEU A 79 -8.21 -21.53 -3.05
N ARG A 80 -8.91 -22.57 -3.51
CA ARG A 80 -10.36 -22.50 -3.76
C ARG A 80 -11.13 -22.23 -2.48
N GLN A 81 -10.78 -22.89 -1.37
CA GLN A 81 -11.40 -22.65 -0.07
C GLN A 81 -11.09 -21.25 0.45
N SER A 82 -9.88 -20.74 0.24
CA SER A 82 -9.51 -19.37 0.60
C SER A 82 -10.32 -18.33 -0.18
N VAL A 83 -10.50 -18.54 -1.49
CA VAL A 83 -11.33 -17.67 -2.34
C VAL A 83 -12.80 -17.77 -1.94
N PHE A 84 -13.30 -18.97 -1.67
CA PHE A 84 -14.67 -19.18 -1.19
C PHE A 84 -14.89 -18.45 0.14
N PHE A 85 -14.01 -18.68 1.12
CA PHE A 85 -14.06 -18.01 2.42
C PHE A 85 -14.00 -16.50 2.27
N LEU A 86 -13.13 -15.95 1.41
CA LEU A 86 -13.07 -14.50 1.16
C LEU A 86 -14.34 -13.95 0.52
N ARG A 87 -15.03 -14.73 -0.32
CA ARG A 87 -16.33 -14.34 -0.91
C ARG A 87 -17.45 -14.38 0.13
N GLU A 88 -17.41 -15.36 1.03
CA GLU A 88 -18.42 -15.54 2.07
C GLU A 88 -18.22 -14.55 3.24
N THR A 89 -16.96 -14.23 3.59
CA THR A 89 -16.60 -13.42 4.76
C THR A 89 -16.29 -11.94 4.46
N ARG A 90 -16.03 -11.55 3.21
CA ARG A 90 -16.10 -10.12 2.82
C ARG A 90 -17.52 -9.80 2.34
N ALA A 91 -18.26 -8.96 3.05
CA ALA A 91 -18.04 -7.51 3.22
C ALA A 91 -18.00 -6.82 1.85
N ALA A 92 -18.96 -5.92 1.62
CA ALA A 92 -19.36 -5.39 0.32
C ALA A 92 -18.17 -5.18 -0.67
N PRO A 93 -18.32 -5.61 -1.95
CA PRO A 93 -17.33 -5.37 -3.02
C PRO A 93 -16.90 -3.90 -3.18
N SER A 94 -17.60 -2.97 -2.54
CA SER A 94 -17.29 -1.54 -2.46
C SER A 94 -16.03 -1.20 -1.66
N VAL A 95 -15.54 -2.06 -0.76
CA VAL A 95 -14.35 -1.76 0.07
C VAL A 95 -13.05 -1.91 -0.73
N LEU A 96 -13.05 -2.69 -1.81
CA LEU A 96 -11.88 -2.86 -2.70
C LEU A 96 -11.91 -1.97 -3.94
N ARG A 97 -13.02 -1.29 -4.21
CA ARG A 97 -12.98 -0.19 -5.17
C ARG A 97 -12.46 1.03 -4.41
N PRO A 98 -11.44 1.73 -4.93
CA PRO A 98 -11.21 3.08 -4.46
C PRO A 98 -12.56 3.83 -4.53
N PRO A 99 -12.89 4.66 -3.54
CA PRO A 99 -14.10 5.47 -3.61
C PRO A 99 -14.15 6.16 -4.98
N PRO A 100 -15.31 6.23 -5.65
CA PRO A 100 -15.40 6.98 -6.89
C PRO A 100 -14.79 8.36 -6.67
N ALA A 101 -14.14 8.95 -7.66
CA ALA A 101 -13.41 10.22 -7.48
C ALA A 101 -14.26 11.37 -6.87
N GLU A 102 -15.58 11.21 -6.92
CA GLU A 102 -16.60 12.08 -6.34
C GLU A 102 -16.82 11.89 -4.82
N ALA A 103 -16.42 10.75 -4.26
CA ALA A 103 -16.54 10.38 -2.85
C ALA A 103 -15.30 10.71 -2.00
N LEU A 104 -14.27 11.34 -2.61
CA LEU A 104 -13.32 12.11 -1.82
C LEU A 104 -14.07 13.30 -1.23
N PRO A 105 -13.95 13.59 0.09
CA PRO A 105 -14.46 14.84 0.63
C PRO A 105 -13.78 15.96 -0.14
N ARG A 106 -14.50 16.55 -1.11
CA ARG A 106 -14.04 17.70 -1.85
C ARG A 106 -13.64 18.72 -0.78
N PRO A 107 -12.39 19.21 -0.77
CA PRO A 107 -12.00 20.23 0.19
C PRO A 107 -13.07 21.32 0.15
N LEU A 108 -13.55 21.78 1.32
CA LEU A 108 -14.66 22.72 1.50
C LEU A 108 -14.61 23.99 0.61
N ALA A 109 -13.48 24.23 -0.05
CA ALA A 109 -13.25 25.28 -1.03
C ALA A 109 -13.75 24.98 -2.46
N ALA A 110 -14.07 23.72 -2.82
CA ALA A 110 -14.44 23.35 -4.19
C ALA A 110 -15.95 23.47 -4.50
N THR A 111 -16.80 23.76 -3.53
CA THR A 111 -18.26 23.93 -3.73
C THR A 111 -18.70 25.38 -3.88
N LEU A 112 -17.78 26.34 -3.97
CA LEU A 112 -18.12 27.76 -4.21
C LEU A 112 -18.22 28.13 -5.70
N ARG A 113 -18.03 27.17 -6.61
CA ARG A 113 -18.21 27.38 -8.05
C ARG A 113 -19.31 26.47 -8.59
N ASP A 114 -20.57 26.82 -8.34
CA ASP A 114 -21.65 26.35 -9.23
C ASP A 114 -22.93 27.21 -9.19
N ARG A 115 -22.82 28.50 -8.86
CA ARG A 115 -23.96 29.42 -8.96
C ARG A 115 -23.53 30.83 -9.33
N GLY A 116 -22.97 30.96 -10.53
CA GLY A 116 -22.60 32.26 -11.10
C GLY A 116 -21.95 32.07 -12.45
N ASP A 117 -22.76 32.23 -13.50
CA ASP A 117 -22.31 32.45 -14.87
C ASP A 117 -21.46 33.74 -14.89
N GLY A 118 -20.16 33.62 -15.23
CA GLY A 118 -19.25 34.75 -15.30
C GLY A 118 -17.85 34.47 -14.72
N ASP A 119 -16.89 34.31 -15.64
CA ASP A 119 -15.45 34.58 -15.50
C ASP A 119 -14.81 34.35 -14.10
N GLY A 120 -14.43 33.10 -13.85
CA GLY A 120 -13.00 32.81 -13.76
C GLY A 120 -12.19 33.13 -12.50
N GLU A 121 -12.63 33.87 -11.48
CA GLU A 121 -11.79 34.04 -10.26
C GLU A 121 -12.08 33.00 -9.18
N ALA A 122 -11.04 32.29 -8.72
CA ALA A 122 -11.18 31.24 -7.74
C ALA A 122 -11.32 31.91 -6.38
N GLN A 123 -12.55 32.01 -5.87
CA GLN A 123 -12.79 32.46 -4.50
C GLN A 123 -12.27 31.41 -3.52
N LEU A 124 -10.97 31.51 -3.28
CA LEU A 124 -10.25 31.05 -2.10
C LEU A 124 -11.14 31.28 -0.87
N GLY A 125 -11.79 30.22 -0.38
CA GLY A 125 -12.81 30.31 0.66
C GLY A 125 -12.34 30.97 1.97
N LEU A 126 -13.20 31.04 2.98
CA LEU A 126 -12.98 31.76 4.25
C LEU A 126 -11.64 31.50 4.98
N TYR A 127 -10.99 30.37 4.72
CA TYR A 127 -9.64 30.09 5.23
C TYR A 127 -8.56 30.87 4.49
N ALA A 128 -8.62 30.90 3.17
CA ALA A 128 -7.67 31.64 2.37
C ALA A 128 -7.87 33.16 2.50
N LEU A 129 -9.10 33.63 2.69
CA LEU A 129 -9.36 35.03 3.07
C LEU A 129 -8.77 35.38 4.45
N ARG A 130 -8.78 34.45 5.41
CA ARG A 130 -8.10 34.65 6.71
C ARG A 130 -6.57 34.70 6.57
N VAL A 131 -6.00 33.83 5.74
CA VAL A 131 -4.56 33.83 5.46
C VAL A 131 -4.16 35.12 4.73
N GLU A 132 -4.93 35.54 3.72
CA GLU A 132 -4.69 36.76 2.97
C GLU A 132 -4.79 38.02 3.85
N VAL A 133 -5.77 38.10 4.74
CA VAL A 133 -5.88 39.22 5.68
C VAL A 133 -4.70 39.25 6.65
N ALA A 134 -4.20 38.09 7.10
CA ALA A 134 -3.00 38.03 7.94
C ALA A 134 -1.75 38.49 7.17
N THR A 135 -1.52 37.97 5.96
CA THR A 135 -0.36 38.34 5.15
C THR A 135 -0.38 39.82 4.74
N LEU A 136 -1.54 40.38 4.41
CA LEU A 136 -1.68 41.80 4.09
C LEU A 136 -1.39 42.69 5.30
N ARG A 137 -1.75 42.26 6.52
CA ARG A 137 -1.38 42.98 7.75
C ARG A 137 0.12 42.95 7.98
N ASP A 138 0.76 41.82 7.75
CA ASP A 138 2.21 41.67 7.91
C ASP A 138 2.97 42.53 6.88
N MET A 139 2.51 42.56 5.62
CA MET A 139 3.06 43.46 4.61
C MET A 139 2.86 44.93 4.97
N LEU A 140 1.70 45.32 5.48
CA LEU A 140 1.41 46.69 5.90
C LEU A 140 2.29 47.10 7.11
N ALA A 141 2.54 46.19 8.04
CA ALA A 141 3.46 46.41 9.16
C ALA A 141 4.91 46.59 8.65
N ALA A 142 5.34 45.74 7.72
CA ALA A 142 6.67 45.81 7.12
C ALA A 142 6.90 47.10 6.32
N VAL A 143 5.88 47.68 5.70
CA VAL A 143 5.97 48.97 4.99
C VAL A 143 5.92 50.17 5.94
N LYS A 144 5.22 50.05 7.07
CA LYS A 144 5.14 51.12 8.08
C LYS A 144 6.39 51.20 8.96
N ALA A 145 7.08 50.09 9.19
CA ALA A 145 8.32 50.03 9.98
C ALA A 145 9.44 50.96 9.44
N PRO A 146 9.80 50.95 8.13
CA PRO A 146 10.82 51.85 7.61
C PRO A 146 10.38 53.31 7.56
N ARG A 147 9.08 53.59 7.33
CA ARG A 147 8.56 54.98 7.37
C ARG A 147 8.70 55.62 8.75
N LYS A 148 8.44 54.87 9.82
CA LYS A 148 8.64 55.35 11.19
C LYS A 148 10.12 55.51 11.52
N ALA A 149 10.97 54.61 11.05
CA ALA A 149 12.42 54.72 11.22
C ALA A 149 13.01 55.95 10.51
N ASP A 150 12.49 56.33 9.33
CA ASP A 150 12.90 57.54 8.61
C ASP A 150 12.41 58.84 9.27
N GLU A 151 11.21 58.82 9.88
CA GLU A 151 10.66 59.95 10.65
C GLU A 151 11.42 60.16 11.97
N GLU A 152 11.87 59.10 12.64
CA GLU A 152 12.68 59.17 13.86
C GLU A 152 14.15 59.54 13.55
N ALA A 153 14.73 59.09 12.42
CA ALA A 153 16.08 59.44 12.01
C ALA A 153 16.22 60.89 11.48
N SER A 154 15.14 61.50 10.97
CA SER A 154 15.12 62.91 10.55
C SER A 154 14.86 63.89 11.70
N GLY A 155 14.52 63.41 12.90
CA GLY A 155 14.22 64.22 14.08
C GLY A 155 15.43 64.57 14.96
N ASP A 156 16.57 63.92 14.78
CA ASP A 156 17.74 64.03 15.68
C ASP A 156 18.97 64.69 15.02
N GLY A 157 18.69 65.66 14.14
CA GLY A 157 19.68 66.53 13.49
C GLY A 157 19.74 67.93 14.10
N GLN A 158 20.50 68.07 15.19
CA GLN A 158 21.36 69.22 15.48
C GLN A 158 20.72 70.51 16.05
N ALA A 159 20.42 70.46 17.35
CA ALA A 159 20.56 71.60 18.26
C ALA A 159 21.65 71.26 19.30
N GLY A 160 22.80 71.94 19.27
CA GLY A 160 23.77 71.88 20.37
C GLY A 160 25.24 71.94 19.98
N GLY A 161 25.79 73.15 20.01
CA GLY A 161 27.22 73.49 19.94
C GLY A 161 27.30 74.93 19.43
N GLU A 162 27.71 75.94 20.18
CA GLU A 162 28.79 76.02 21.17
C GLU A 162 28.47 77.14 22.17
N GLU A 163 28.62 76.90 23.48
CA GLU A 163 28.90 77.96 24.45
C GLU A 163 29.64 77.38 25.66
N GLN A 164 30.98 77.46 25.64
CA GLN A 164 31.81 77.65 26.83
C GLN A 164 33.28 77.84 26.43
N THR A 165 33.85 79.01 26.74
CA THR A 165 35.08 79.12 27.52
C THR A 165 35.19 80.54 28.10
N ALA A 166 35.37 80.58 29.41
CA ALA A 166 36.00 81.67 30.16
C ALA A 166 37.43 81.22 30.48
#